data_AF-A0A1E4HZ16-F1
#
_entry.id   AF-A0A1E4HZ16-F1
#
_cell.length_a   1.000
_cell.length_b   1.000
_cell.length_c   1.000
_cell.angle_alpha   90.00
_cell.angle_beta   90.00
_cell.angle_gamma   90.00
#
_symmetry.space_group_name_H-M   'P 1'
#
loop_
_entity.id
_entity.type
_entity.pdbx_description
1 polymer ?
#
loop_
_entity_poly.entity_id
_entity_poly.type
_entity_poly.pdbx_seq_one_letter_code
_entity_poly.pdbx_strand_id
1 'polypeptide(L)'
;MNALREAQARGDATTLAFVIMPDHMHWLLQLEGTTALSNVVGAVKAVTAHGLGGRIWQSGFHDHALRQEEDLAKLARYIVANPLRAGLVQRIGDYPHWDAVWL
;
A
#
# COMPACT_ATOMS: atom_id res chain seq x y z
N MET A 1 -0.11 10.36 -5.86
CA MET A 1 0.55 9.05 -6.08
C MET A 1 2.09 9.11 -5.97
N ASN A 2 2.67 10.15 -5.35
CA ASN A 2 4.13 10.29 -5.19
C ASN A 2 4.68 9.70 -3.88
N ALA A 3 3.90 9.66 -2.79
CA ALA A 3 4.41 9.29 -1.47
C ALA A 3 5.05 7.89 -1.38
N LEU A 4 4.48 6.88 -2.05
CA LEU A 4 5.06 5.53 -2.08
C LEU A 4 6.37 5.49 -2.88
N ARG A 5 6.43 6.23 -3.99
CA ARG A 5 7.64 6.38 -4.82
C ARG A 5 8.73 7.13 -4.07
N GLU A 6 8.36 8.12 -3.27
CA GLU A 6 9.29 8.86 -2.41
C GLU A 6 9.89 7.97 -1.31
N ALA A 7 9.09 7.10 -0.68
CA ALA A 7 9.61 6.12 0.27
C ALA A 7 10.64 5.17 -0.38
N GLN A 8 10.37 4.74 -1.62
CA GLN A 8 11.32 3.94 -2.39
C GLN A 8 12.57 4.73 -2.79
N ALA A 9 12.42 5.98 -3.23
CA ALA A 9 13.54 6.83 -3.60
C ALA A 9 14.47 7.16 -2.41
N ARG A 10 13.95 7.19 -1.19
CA ARG A 10 14.74 7.33 0.05
C ARG A 10 15.42 6.02 0.47
N GLY A 11 15.08 4.89 -0.14
CA GLY A 11 15.55 3.57 0.28
C GLY A 11 14.97 3.12 1.62
N ASP A 12 13.78 3.61 1.98
CA ASP A 12 13.08 3.22 3.21
C ASP A 12 12.24 1.95 3.02
N ALA A 13 11.62 1.81 1.84
CA ALA A 13 10.78 0.68 1.51
C ALA A 13 10.58 0.52 0.00
N THR A 14 10.57 -0.73 -0.45
CA THR A 14 10.16 -1.10 -1.81
C THR A 14 8.68 -1.43 -1.83
N THR A 15 7.91 -0.80 -2.72
CA THR A 15 6.48 -1.13 -2.88
C THR A 15 6.34 -2.31 -3.82
N LEU A 16 5.68 -3.37 -3.35
CA LEU A 16 5.45 -4.60 -4.12
C LEU A 16 4.03 -4.64 -4.72
N ALA A 17 3.03 -4.24 -3.94
CA ALA A 17 1.66 -4.09 -4.41
C ALA A 17 0.88 -3.12 -3.53
N PHE A 18 -0.14 -2.47 -4.08
CA PHE A 18 -1.11 -1.74 -3.27
C PHE A 18 -2.48 -1.70 -3.92
N VAL A 19 -3.50 -1.41 -3.12
CA VAL A 19 -4.79 -0.91 -3.58
C VAL A 19 -5.28 0.18 -2.65
N ILE A 20 -5.77 1.27 -3.21
CA ILE A 20 -6.47 2.34 -2.48
C ILE A 20 -7.95 2.02 -2.60
N MET A 21 -8.58 1.73 -1.47
CA MET A 21 -10.03 1.57 -1.32
C MET A 21 -10.67 2.94 -0.99
N PRO A 22 -12.00 3.09 -1.08
CA PRO A 22 -12.67 4.37 -0.77
C PRO A 22 -12.42 4.88 0.66
N ASP A 23 -12.17 3.98 1.61
CA ASP A 23 -12.07 4.25 3.05
C ASP A 23 -10.70 3.87 3.65
N HIS A 24 -9.90 3.05 2.96
CA HIS A 24 -8.58 2.60 3.45
C HIS A 24 -7.63 2.23 2.30
N MET A 25 -6.43 1.77 2.64
CA MET A 25 -5.45 1.27 1.68
C MET A 25 -4.90 -0.07 2.18
N HIS A 26 -4.66 -0.99 1.27
CA HIS A 26 -3.80 -2.15 1.50
C HIS A 26 -2.46 -1.93 0.82
N TRP A 27 -1.37 -2.22 1.52
CA TRP A 27 -0.01 -2.00 1.03
C TRP A 27 0.87 -3.21 1.37
N LEU A 28 1.39 -3.86 0.33
CA LEU A 28 2.46 -4.83 0.42
C LEU A 28 3.78 -4.13 0.12
N LEU A 29 4.66 -4.10 1.11
CA LEU A 29 5.96 -3.45 1.02
C LEU A 29 7.04 -4.34 1.63
N GLN A 30 8.25 -4.15 1.14
CA GLN A 30 9.46 -4.66 1.77
C GLN A 30 10.18 -3.48 2.42
N LEU A 31 10.48 -3.58 3.71
CA LEU A 31 11.30 -2.58 4.39
C LEU A 31 12.74 -2.69 3.92
N GLU A 32 13.37 -1.54 3.71
CA GLU A 32 14.75 -1.43 3.29
C GLU A 32 15.57 -0.74 4.38
N GLY A 33 16.86 -1.10 4.47
CA GLY A 33 17.76 -0.51 5.46
C GLY A 33 17.34 -0.78 6.91
N THR A 34 17.41 0.24 7.75
CA THR A 34 17.12 0.17 9.19
C THR A 34 15.90 1.00 9.60
N THR A 35 15.15 1.53 8.64
CA THR A 35 13.99 2.38 8.90
C THR A 35 12.84 1.55 9.48
N ALA A 36 12.33 1.95 10.65
CA ALA A 36 11.19 1.30 11.27
C ALA A 36 9.91 1.48 10.43
N LEU A 37 9.07 0.44 10.37
CA LEU A 37 7.79 0.46 9.63
C LEU A 37 6.93 1.68 9.95
N SER A 38 6.83 2.04 11.23
CA SER A 38 6.04 3.17 11.70
C SER A 38 6.50 4.51 11.10
N ASN A 39 7.80 4.68 10.85
CA ASN A 39 8.34 5.88 10.23
C ASN A 39 7.97 5.94 8.74
N VAL A 40 8.07 4.81 8.03
CA VAL A 40 7.68 4.71 6.62
C VAL A 40 6.20 5.03 6.45
N VAL A 41 5.34 4.36 7.22
CA VAL A 41 3.89 4.56 7.18
C VAL A 41 3.53 6.00 7.60
N GLY A 42 4.18 6.52 8.65
CA GLY A 42 3.98 7.90 9.12
C GLY A 42 4.30 8.93 8.04
N ALA A 43 5.42 8.77 7.34
CA ALA A 43 5.82 9.66 6.26
C ALA A 43 4.82 9.63 5.09
N VAL A 44 4.40 8.44 4.65
CA VAL A 44 3.39 8.30 3.59
C VAL A 44 2.07 8.97 3.99
N LYS A 45 1.63 8.77 5.23
CA LYS A 45 0.41 9.39 5.75
C LYS A 45 0.52 10.92 5.84
N ALA A 46 1.67 11.44 6.27
CA ALA A 46 1.90 12.88 6.37
C ALA A 46 1.89 13.57 4.99
N VAL A 47 2.63 13.01 4.02
CA VAL A 47 2.70 13.57 2.65
C VAL A 47 1.32 13.59 1.99
N THR A 48 0.58 12.48 2.09
CA THR A 48 -0.75 12.38 1.49
C THR A 48 -1.79 13.25 2.19
N ALA A 49 -1.77 13.33 3.52
CA ALA A 49 -2.63 14.23 4.30
C ALA A 49 -2.39 15.70 3.93
N HIS A 50 -1.13 16.10 3.80
CA HIS A 50 -0.78 17.47 3.41
C HIS A 50 -1.29 17.79 1.99
N GLY A 51 -1.05 16.89 1.02
CA GLY A 51 -1.48 17.07 -0.36
C GLY A 51 -3.00 17.08 -0.57
N LEU A 52 -3.76 16.44 0.33
CA LEU A 52 -5.23 16.39 0.28
C LEU A 52 -5.91 17.38 1.25
N GLY A 53 -5.14 18.30 1.85
CA GLY A 53 -5.68 19.42 2.61
C GLY A 53 -6.14 19.10 4.04
N GLY A 54 -5.67 18.01 4.66
CA GLY A 54 -5.96 17.76 6.07
C GLY A 54 -5.81 16.32 6.57
N ARG A 55 -6.38 16.06 7.75
CA ARG A 55 -6.37 14.73 8.39
C ARG A 55 -7.29 13.75 7.66
N ILE A 56 -6.75 13.06 6.68
CA ILE A 56 -7.45 12.00 5.95
C ILE A 56 -7.28 10.60 6.58
N TRP A 57 -6.26 10.42 7.42
CA TRP A 57 -5.94 9.12 7.99
C TRP A 57 -6.35 9.00 9.46
N GLN A 58 -6.86 7.81 9.83
CA GLN A 58 -7.00 7.40 11.22
C GLN A 58 -5.63 7.30 11.92
N SER A 59 -5.58 7.43 13.25
CA SER A 59 -4.37 7.17 14.03
C SER A 59 -3.97 5.69 13.96
N GLY A 60 -2.67 5.41 13.94
CA GLY A 60 -2.15 4.03 13.85
C GLY A 60 -2.26 3.41 12.46
N PHE A 61 -1.92 2.12 12.37
CA PHE A 61 -2.06 1.27 11.19
C PHE A 61 -2.12 -0.19 11.65
N HIS A 62 -2.58 -1.08 10.78
CA HIS A 62 -2.52 -2.52 10.98
C HIS A 62 -1.43 -3.10 10.09
N ASP A 63 -0.55 -3.91 10.67
CA ASP A 63 0.52 -4.60 9.95
C ASP A 63 0.53 -6.09 10.25
N HIS A 64 1.08 -6.83 9.31
CA HIS A 64 1.34 -8.26 9.42
C HIS A 64 2.69 -8.57 8.78
N ALA A 65 3.63 -9.05 9.59
CA ALA A 65 4.94 -9.46 9.11
C ALA A 65 4.87 -10.82 8.43
N LEU A 66 5.23 -10.85 7.14
CA LEU A 66 5.20 -12.06 6.33
C LEU A 66 6.42 -12.94 6.58
N ARG A 67 6.22 -14.25 6.52
CA ARG A 67 7.26 -15.28 6.59
C ARG A 67 7.82 -15.55 5.20
N GLN A 68 9.07 -16.02 5.12
CA GLN A 68 9.74 -16.33 3.85
C GLN A 68 9.00 -17.35 2.97
N GLU A 69 8.22 -18.23 3.58
CA GLU A 69 7.50 -19.31 2.87
C GLU A 69 6.20 -18.82 2.21
N GLU A 70 5.78 -17.58 2.46
CA GLU A 70 4.56 -17.04 1.89
C GLU A 70 4.76 -16.61 0.44
N ASP A 71 3.83 -17.02 -0.42
CA ASP A 71 3.83 -16.63 -1.84
C ASP A 71 3.40 -15.16 -1.98
N LEU A 72 4.39 -14.28 -2.15
CA LEU A 72 4.21 -12.85 -2.34
C LEU A 72 3.30 -12.52 -3.53
N ALA A 73 3.38 -13.29 -4.63
CA ALA A 73 2.54 -13.05 -5.80
C ALA A 73 1.09 -13.41 -5.50
N LYS A 74 0.84 -14.49 -4.74
CA LYS A 74 -0.51 -14.82 -4.27
C LYS A 74 -1.08 -13.75 -3.34
N LEU A 75 -0.27 -13.21 -2.43
CA LEU A 75 -0.71 -12.14 -1.55
C LEU A 75 -0.98 -10.83 -2.31
N ALA A 76 -0.12 -10.48 -3.27
CA ALA A 76 -0.33 -9.35 -4.15
C ALA A 76 -1.64 -9.48 -4.94
N ARG A 77 -1.93 -10.68 -5.51
CA ARG A 77 -3.21 -10.97 -6.16
C ARG A 77 -4.40 -10.78 -5.22
N TYR A 78 -4.28 -11.21 -3.97
CA TYR A 78 -5.33 -10.99 -2.97
C TYR A 78 -5.55 -9.50 -2.71
N ILE A 79 -4.45 -8.74 -2.54
CA ILE A 79 -4.49 -7.29 -2.30
C ILE A 79 -5.18 -6.57 -3.45
N VAL A 80 -4.73 -6.77 -4.69
CA VAL A 80 -5.31 -6.10 -5.86
C VAL A 80 -6.75 -6.53 -6.11
N ALA A 81 -7.16 -7.74 -5.73
CA ALA A 81 -8.53 -8.21 -5.89
C ALA A 81 -9.54 -7.66 -4.87
N ASN A 82 -9.12 -6.86 -3.86
CA ASN A 82 -10.04 -6.31 -2.87
C ASN A 82 -11.22 -5.49 -3.44
N PRO A 83 -11.06 -4.66 -4.49
CA PRO A 83 -12.19 -3.96 -5.11
C PRO A 83 -13.25 -4.90 -5.67
N LEU A 84 -12.86 -6.06 -6.24
CA LEU A 84 -13.79 -7.10 -6.67
C LEU A 84 -14.53 -7.70 -5.47
N ARG A 85 -13.79 -8.06 -4.43
CA ARG A 85 -14.35 -8.67 -3.21
C ARG A 85 -15.31 -7.74 -2.47
N ALA A 86 -15.04 -6.44 -2.53
CA ALA A 86 -15.90 -5.40 -1.97
C ALA A 86 -17.09 -5.04 -2.87
N GLY A 87 -17.20 -5.63 -4.07
CA GLY A 87 -18.27 -5.34 -5.01
C GLY A 87 -18.21 -3.97 -5.67
N LEU A 88 -17.06 -3.28 -5.62
CA LEU A 88 -16.88 -1.96 -6.25
C LEU A 88 -16.86 -2.04 -7.78
N VAL A 89 -16.39 -3.17 -8.32
CA VAL A 89 -16.27 -3.44 -9.75
C VAL A 89 -16.52 -4.92 -10.04
N GLN A 90 -16.93 -5.24 -11.26
CA GLN A 90 -17.12 -6.62 -11.73
C GLN A 90 -15.85 -7.21 -12.36
N ARG A 91 -14.95 -6.35 -12.86
CA ARG A 91 -13.65 -6.74 -13.41
C ARG A 91 -12.57 -5.87 -12.79
N ILE A 92 -11.41 -6.46 -12.48
CA ILE A 92 -10.36 -5.72 -11.79
C ILE A 92 -9.81 -4.56 -12.63
N GLY A 93 -9.79 -4.71 -13.96
CA GLY A 93 -9.38 -3.66 -14.88
C GLY A 93 -10.28 -2.42 -14.88
N ASP A 94 -11.48 -2.49 -14.29
CA ASP A 94 -12.38 -1.35 -14.15
C ASP A 94 -12.06 -0.49 -12.90
N TYR A 95 -11.12 -0.94 -12.04
CA TYR A 95 -10.68 -0.20 -10.86
C TYR A 95 -9.25 0.32 -11.04
N PRO A 96 -9.03 1.65 -11.20
CA PRO A 96 -7.74 2.18 -11.60
C PRO A 96 -6.78 2.48 -10.42
N HIS A 97 -7.16 2.12 -9.18
CA HIS A 97 -6.45 2.57 -7.97
C HIS A 97 -5.63 1.47 -7.29
N TRP A 98 -4.97 0.62 -8.08
CA TRP A 98 -4.06 -0.42 -7.60
C TRP A 98 -2.85 -0.53 -8.52
N ASP A 99 -1.76 -1.14 -8.03
CA ASP A 99 -0.58 -1.52 -8.81
C ASP A 99 0.10 -2.72 -8.16
N ALA A 100 0.87 -3.50 -8.92
CA ALA A 100 1.69 -4.60 -8.41
C ALA A 100 2.87 -4.90 -9.35
N VAL A 101 4.05 -5.21 -8.79
CA VAL A 101 5.29 -5.41 -9.56
C VAL A 101 5.30 -6.67 -10.45
N TRP A 102 4.26 -7.50 -10.38
CA TRP A 102 4.14 -8.77 -11.11
C TRP A 102 3.21 -8.72 -12.33
N LEU A 103 2.67 -7.54 -12.68
CA LEU A 103 1.68 -7.37 -13.75
C LEU A 103 2.22 -6.53 -14.91
#